data_AF-A0AAQ0B035-F1
#
_entry.id   AF-A0AAQ0B035-F1
#
_cell.length_a   1.000
_cell.length_b   1.000
_cell.length_c   1.000
_cell.angle_alpha   90.00
_cell.angle_beta   90.00
_cell.angle_gamma   90.00
#
_symmetry.space_group_name_H-M   'P 1'
#
loop_
_entity.id
_entity.type
_entity.pdbx_description
1 polymer ?
#
loop_
_entity_poly.entity_id
_entity_poly.type
_entity_poly.pdbx_seq_one_letter_code
_entity_poly.pdbx_strand_id
1 'polypeptide(L)'
;MNRSELNKVITKILKAYEEMRLQSTLNGNSEVLETNREIGRILQTVERKATEPERSTGSWMRSISEELQKHLKRGFSERNLFYARKFYEIYGNSKIDVRLSWSHYRILSSITDANLREKLMKEAIEGNWNRDDLSYRVRDIGELRKAPTLRWRRPEGVLWNYKIKDISKEKGTLLVDLGFYCYYELPKSRLNQYKTGDILQIEKQNGIWNLSESKLDSELYFYFGEIERVIDGDTILVKFELGFNVITRQRIRLHNVWSAELGSSEGEENFESLKKKLPLKTKVIVRSRSKDVYGRYVGEVLYSKKKIQHPEDIFTIGIYLNQELAAIS
;
A
#
# COMPACT_ATOMS: atom_id res chain seq x y z
N MET A 1 -6.24 23.15 -16.49
CA MET A 1 -5.50 23.25 -17.75
C MET A 1 -6.53 23.02 -18.85
N ASN A 2 -6.56 23.86 -19.88
CA ASN A 2 -7.55 23.66 -20.94
C ASN A 2 -7.16 22.46 -21.85
N ARG A 3 -8.14 21.93 -22.60
CA ARG A 3 -7.96 20.73 -23.42
C ARG A 3 -6.93 20.92 -24.55
N SER A 4 -6.82 22.13 -25.11
CA SER A 4 -5.85 22.43 -26.19
C SER A 4 -4.41 22.37 -25.67
N GLU A 5 -4.16 22.96 -24.51
CA GLU A 5 -2.86 22.93 -23.84
C GLU A 5 -2.48 21.51 -23.41
N LEU A 6 -3.42 20.76 -22.83
CA LEU A 6 -3.21 19.36 -22.48
C LEU A 6 -2.75 18.57 -23.70
N ASN A 7 -3.48 18.63 -24.82
CA ASN A 7 -3.11 17.90 -26.04
C ASN A 7 -1.71 18.27 -26.54
N LYS A 8 -1.35 19.56 -26.54
CA LYS A 8 0.00 20.02 -26.94
C LYS A 8 1.09 19.42 -26.04
N VAL A 9 0.86 19.35 -24.74
CA VAL A 9 1.81 18.75 -23.77
C VAL A 9 1.95 17.25 -24.01
N ILE A 10 0.83 16.56 -24.20
CA ILE A 10 0.80 15.12 -24.46
C ILE A 10 1.58 14.79 -25.73
N THR A 11 1.35 15.50 -26.84
CA THR A 11 2.10 15.30 -28.09
C THR A 11 3.61 15.46 -27.90
N LYS A 12 4.06 16.46 -27.13
CA LYS A 12 5.49 16.67 -26.86
C LYS A 12 6.10 15.53 -26.05
N ILE A 13 5.40 15.07 -25.01
CA ILE A 13 5.88 13.97 -24.15
C ILE A 13 5.90 12.65 -24.93
N LEU A 14 4.85 12.37 -25.73
CA LEU A 14 4.80 11.18 -26.58
C LEU A 14 5.94 11.18 -27.60
N LYS A 15 6.20 12.32 -28.24
CA LYS A 15 7.31 12.47 -29.19
C LYS A 15 8.67 12.16 -28.54
N ALA A 16 8.97 12.77 -27.38
CA ALA A 16 10.21 12.50 -26.66
C ALA A 16 10.35 11.01 -26.27
N TYR A 17 9.25 10.37 -25.88
CA TYR A 17 9.24 8.95 -25.54
C TYR A 17 9.41 8.03 -26.76
N GLU A 18 8.81 8.37 -27.91
CA GLU A 18 8.96 7.61 -29.15
C GLU A 18 10.38 7.70 -29.72
N GLU A 19 10.98 8.89 -29.69
CA GLU A 19 12.38 9.12 -30.08
C GLU A 19 13.33 8.26 -29.24
N MET A 20 13.17 8.26 -27.91
CA MET A 20 13.89 7.38 -26.98
C MET A 20 13.74 5.90 -27.36
N ARG A 21 12.50 5.45 -27.63
CA ARG A 21 12.21 4.05 -27.93
C ARG A 21 12.90 3.59 -29.21
N LEU A 22 12.97 4.45 -30.23
CA LEU A 22 13.65 4.14 -31.49
C LEU A 22 15.18 4.03 -31.31
N GLN A 23 15.75 4.74 -30.34
CA GLN A 23 17.20 4.77 -30.05
C GLN A 23 17.62 3.73 -28.99
N SER A 24 16.67 3.13 -28.28
CA SER A 24 16.88 2.25 -27.12
C SER A 24 17.55 0.89 -27.41
N THR A 25 17.74 0.52 -28.67
CA THR A 25 18.45 -0.73 -29.04
C THR A 25 19.97 -0.62 -28.96
N LEU A 26 20.53 0.58 -28.78
CA LEU A 26 21.99 0.82 -28.83
C LEU A 26 22.55 1.60 -27.62
N ASN A 27 21.72 2.39 -26.91
CA ASN A 27 22.17 3.32 -25.88
C ASN A 27 21.64 2.92 -24.50
N GLY A 28 22.53 2.68 -23.52
CA GLY A 28 22.21 2.30 -22.14
C GLY A 28 21.47 3.38 -21.32
N ASN A 29 21.91 3.70 -20.10
CA ASN A 29 21.19 4.65 -19.22
C ASN A 29 21.04 6.06 -19.81
N SER A 30 21.94 6.50 -20.70
CA SER A 30 21.99 7.87 -21.22
C SER A 30 20.66 8.34 -21.82
N GLU A 31 20.07 7.54 -22.71
CA GLU A 31 18.87 7.91 -23.46
C GLU A 31 17.64 8.03 -22.55
N VAL A 32 17.54 7.11 -21.57
CA VAL A 32 16.47 7.13 -20.56
C VAL A 32 16.58 8.38 -19.68
N LEU A 33 17.80 8.75 -19.28
CA LEU A 33 18.02 9.93 -18.44
C LEU A 33 17.70 11.22 -19.17
N GLU A 34 18.15 11.35 -20.42
CA GLU A 34 17.89 12.56 -21.21
C GLU A 34 16.40 12.69 -21.56
N THR A 35 15.73 11.58 -21.85
CA THR A 35 14.27 11.59 -22.06
C THR A 35 13.50 12.03 -20.81
N ASN A 36 13.86 11.51 -19.63
CA ASN A 36 13.21 11.93 -18.38
C ASN A 36 13.54 13.39 -18.03
N ARG A 37 14.74 13.87 -18.40
CA ARG A 37 15.10 15.29 -18.28
C ARG A 37 14.22 16.16 -19.17
N GLU A 38 14.04 15.79 -20.44
CA GLU A 38 13.20 16.53 -21.39
C GLU A 38 11.73 16.55 -20.95
N ILE A 39 11.20 15.41 -20.51
CA ILE A 39 9.86 15.33 -19.92
C ILE A 39 9.77 16.27 -18.71
N GLY A 40 10.76 16.26 -17.81
CA GLY A 40 10.81 17.15 -16.66
C GLY A 40 10.81 18.63 -17.05
N ARG A 41 11.52 19.02 -18.12
CA ARG A 41 11.52 20.37 -18.69
C ARG A 41 10.15 20.80 -19.19
N ILE A 42 9.48 19.91 -19.93
CA ILE A 42 8.11 20.14 -20.40
C ILE A 42 7.18 20.35 -19.19
N LEU A 43 7.25 19.48 -18.18
CA LEU A 43 6.42 19.57 -16.98
C LEU A 43 6.67 20.86 -16.19
N GLN A 44 7.93 21.30 -16.04
CA GLN A 44 8.24 22.57 -15.38
C GLN A 44 7.63 23.76 -16.14
N THR A 45 7.62 23.71 -17.47
CA THR A 45 7.00 24.75 -18.29
C THR A 45 5.48 24.80 -18.09
N VAL A 46 4.83 23.64 -17.96
CA VAL A 46 3.39 23.55 -17.68
C VAL A 46 3.08 24.08 -16.29
N GLU A 47 3.83 23.64 -15.28
CA GLU A 47 3.63 24.04 -13.89
C GLU A 47 3.75 25.56 -13.70
N ARG A 48 4.72 26.21 -14.36
CA ARG A 48 4.87 27.68 -14.34
C ARG A 48 3.67 28.44 -14.91
N LYS A 49 2.94 27.82 -15.84
CA LYS A 49 1.72 28.39 -16.44
C LYS A 49 0.44 27.98 -15.70
N ALA A 50 0.51 26.99 -14.82
CA ALA A 50 -0.62 26.51 -14.06
C ALA A 50 -1.03 27.53 -13.00
N THR A 51 -2.35 27.67 -12.82
CA THR A 51 -2.93 28.55 -11.80
C THR A 51 -2.60 28.03 -10.40
N GLU A 52 -2.70 28.90 -9.39
CA GLU A 52 -2.42 28.53 -7.99
C GLU A 52 -3.30 27.37 -7.48
N PRO A 53 -4.62 27.32 -7.77
CA PRO A 53 -5.45 26.16 -7.41
C PRO A 53 -5.00 24.86 -8.07
N GLU A 54 -4.53 24.91 -9.33
CA GLU A 54 -4.04 23.73 -10.03
C GLU A 54 -2.72 23.23 -9.45
N ARG A 55 -1.80 24.15 -9.13
CA ARG A 55 -0.51 23.80 -8.51
C ARG A 55 -0.70 23.19 -7.12
N SER A 56 -1.55 23.78 -6.30
CA SER A 56 -1.83 23.29 -4.93
C SER A 56 -2.56 21.93 -4.92
N THR A 57 -3.52 21.72 -5.83
CA THR A 57 -4.26 20.44 -5.92
C THR A 57 -3.54 19.35 -6.71
N GLY A 58 -2.50 19.71 -7.48
CA GLY A 58 -1.80 18.80 -8.40
C GLY A 58 -2.62 18.38 -9.61
N SER A 59 -3.78 19.01 -9.85
CA SER A 59 -4.74 18.59 -10.89
C SER A 59 -4.16 18.62 -12.31
N TRP A 60 -3.26 19.56 -12.61
CA TRP A 60 -2.58 19.63 -13.90
C TRP A 60 -1.74 18.38 -14.19
N MET A 61 -1.04 17.85 -13.19
CA MET A 61 -0.20 16.65 -13.34
C MET A 61 -1.03 15.39 -13.44
N ARG A 62 -2.14 15.33 -12.68
CA ARG A 62 -3.14 14.25 -12.79
C ARG A 62 -3.70 14.16 -14.19
N SER A 63 -4.17 15.27 -14.77
CA SER A 63 -4.72 15.27 -16.13
C SER A 63 -3.70 14.81 -17.19
N ILE A 64 -2.43 15.19 -17.06
CA ILE A 64 -1.36 14.72 -17.96
C ILE A 64 -1.15 13.21 -17.79
N SER A 65 -1.07 12.74 -16.54
CA SER A 65 -0.84 11.32 -16.24
C SER A 65 -1.98 10.44 -16.75
N GLU A 66 -3.23 10.85 -16.53
CA GLU A 66 -4.41 10.12 -16.99
C GLU A 66 -4.45 10.02 -18.52
N GLU A 67 -4.13 11.11 -19.22
CA GLU A 67 -4.15 11.13 -20.68
C GLU A 67 -2.98 10.32 -21.26
N LEU A 68 -1.76 10.45 -20.73
CA LEU A 68 -0.60 9.65 -21.18
C LEU A 68 -0.85 8.15 -20.99
N GLN A 69 -1.50 7.74 -19.90
CA GLN A 69 -1.79 6.33 -19.62
C GLN A 69 -2.80 5.72 -20.60
N LYS A 70 -3.59 6.52 -21.33
CA LYS A 70 -4.45 6.02 -22.42
C LYS A 70 -3.63 5.61 -23.65
N HIS A 71 -2.51 6.30 -23.88
CA HIS A 71 -1.62 6.04 -25.02
C HIS A 71 -0.51 5.03 -24.68
N LEU A 72 -0.05 5.02 -23.42
CA LEU A 72 1.11 4.26 -22.98
C LEU A 72 0.77 3.35 -21.79
N LYS A 73 1.08 2.05 -21.90
CA LYS A 73 0.65 1.02 -20.94
C LYS A 73 1.26 1.16 -19.53
N ARG A 74 2.48 1.71 -19.39
CA ARG A 74 3.23 1.81 -18.12
C ARG A 74 4.19 3.00 -18.14
N GLY A 75 4.63 3.45 -16.97
CA GLY A 75 5.72 4.42 -16.83
C GLY A 75 5.32 5.87 -16.59
N PHE A 76 4.05 6.23 -16.80
CA PHE A 76 3.57 7.63 -16.80
C PHE A 76 2.55 7.94 -15.69
N SER A 77 2.68 7.29 -14.53
CA SER A 77 1.89 7.65 -13.34
C SER A 77 2.25 9.05 -12.83
N GLU A 78 1.35 9.69 -12.06
CA GLU A 78 1.60 10.99 -11.41
C GLU A 78 2.93 10.99 -10.65
N ARG A 79 3.22 9.89 -9.93
CA ARG A 79 4.47 9.71 -9.19
C ARG A 79 5.70 9.74 -10.10
N ASN A 80 5.65 9.10 -11.26
CA ASN A 80 6.79 9.09 -12.18
C ASN A 80 6.99 10.45 -12.84
N LEU A 81 5.90 11.13 -13.22
CA LEU A 81 5.97 12.51 -13.74
C LEU A 81 6.54 13.48 -12.69
N PHE A 82 6.14 13.32 -11.43
CA PHE A 82 6.70 14.07 -10.31
C PHE A 82 8.23 13.90 -10.22
N TYR A 83 8.71 12.65 -10.31
CA TYR A 83 10.16 12.41 -10.29
C TYR A 83 10.88 12.97 -11.52
N ALA A 84 10.29 12.90 -12.72
CA ALA A 84 10.86 13.54 -13.92
C ALA A 84 10.97 15.07 -13.75
N ARG A 85 9.94 15.72 -13.21
CA ARG A 85 9.99 17.15 -12.86
C ARG A 85 11.12 17.41 -11.84
N LYS A 86 11.14 16.71 -10.72
CA LYS A 86 12.15 16.87 -9.65
C LYS A 86 13.57 16.64 -10.17
N PHE A 87 13.73 15.65 -11.04
CA PHE A 87 14.99 15.38 -11.71
C PHE A 87 15.45 16.56 -12.56
N TYR A 88 14.57 17.15 -13.38
CA TYR A 88 14.91 18.34 -14.16
C TYR A 88 15.18 19.57 -13.29
N GLU A 89 14.44 19.74 -12.20
CA GLU A 89 14.67 20.82 -11.24
C GLU A 89 16.10 20.80 -10.67
N ILE A 90 16.61 19.61 -10.35
CA ILE A 90 17.93 19.44 -9.72
C ILE A 90 19.05 19.33 -10.77
N TYR A 91 18.82 18.54 -11.82
CA TYR A 91 19.86 18.14 -12.78
C TYR A 91 19.66 18.73 -14.18
N GLY A 92 18.65 19.58 -14.43
CA GLY A 92 18.29 20.06 -15.77
C GLY A 92 19.40 20.77 -16.53
N ASN A 93 20.31 21.45 -15.82
CA ASN A 93 21.46 22.16 -16.38
C ASN A 93 22.82 21.52 -16.02
N SER A 94 22.81 20.34 -15.39
CA SER A 94 24.04 19.66 -14.93
C SER A 94 24.47 18.57 -15.91
N LYS A 95 25.72 18.12 -15.84
CA LYS A 95 26.13 16.89 -16.55
C LYS A 95 25.56 15.68 -15.82
N ILE A 96 24.90 14.76 -16.55
CA ILE A 96 24.42 13.49 -15.97
C ILE A 96 25.56 12.48 -16.03
N ASP A 97 25.78 11.78 -14.93
CA ASP A 97 26.61 10.58 -14.93
C ASP A 97 25.77 9.37 -15.33
N VAL A 98 26.08 8.80 -16.50
CA VAL A 98 25.35 7.67 -17.10
C VAL A 98 25.64 6.32 -16.44
N ARG A 99 26.62 6.25 -15.53
CA ARG A 99 26.85 5.06 -14.70
C ARG A 99 25.68 4.82 -13.75
N LEU A 100 24.97 5.88 -13.38
CA LEU A 100 23.75 5.81 -12.57
C LEU A 100 22.52 5.72 -13.47
N SER A 101 21.67 4.73 -13.19
CA SER A 101 20.40 4.55 -13.91
C SER A 101 19.32 5.54 -13.47
N TRP A 102 18.22 5.61 -14.23
CA TRP A 102 17.05 6.42 -13.87
C TRP A 102 16.57 6.18 -12.44
N SER A 103 16.56 4.92 -11.99
CA SER A 103 16.12 4.59 -10.64
C SER A 103 17.02 5.16 -9.54
N HIS A 104 18.34 5.32 -9.79
CA HIS A 104 19.24 6.02 -8.87
C HIS A 104 18.87 7.50 -8.79
N TYR A 105 18.73 8.15 -9.94
CA TYR A 105 18.40 9.57 -9.98
C TYR A 105 17.02 9.88 -9.39
N ARG A 106 16.06 8.95 -9.42
CA ARG A 106 14.81 9.11 -8.68
C ARG A 106 15.00 9.17 -7.17
N ILE A 107 15.88 8.32 -6.62
CA ILE A 107 16.22 8.34 -5.19
C ILE A 107 16.98 9.62 -4.87
N LEU A 108 18.05 9.91 -5.62
CA LEU A 108 18.87 11.11 -5.41
C LEU A 108 18.03 12.39 -5.50
N SER A 109 17.12 12.49 -6.47
CA SER A 109 16.25 13.67 -6.65
C SER A 109 15.22 13.86 -5.52
N SER A 110 15.04 12.86 -4.65
CA SER A 110 14.18 12.94 -3.46
C SER A 110 14.90 13.50 -2.23
N ILE A 111 16.23 13.54 -2.26
CA ILE A 111 17.09 14.03 -1.17
C ILE A 111 17.18 15.55 -1.27
N THR A 112 16.80 16.24 -0.20
CA THR A 112 16.72 17.71 -0.18
C THR A 112 18.12 18.32 -0.02
N ASP A 113 18.92 17.78 0.90
CA ASP A 113 20.29 18.23 1.13
C ASP A 113 21.18 17.97 -0.09
N ALA A 114 21.74 19.04 -0.66
CA ALA A 114 22.58 18.98 -1.85
C ALA A 114 23.94 18.31 -1.61
N ASN A 115 24.57 18.57 -0.47
CA ASN A 115 25.88 18.02 -0.13
C ASN A 115 25.78 16.52 0.09
N LEU A 116 24.74 16.10 0.81
CA LEU A 116 24.49 14.68 1.02
C LEU A 116 24.17 13.96 -0.30
N ARG A 117 23.32 14.55 -1.14
CA ARG A 117 22.97 13.99 -2.45
C ARG A 117 24.21 13.81 -3.32
N GLU A 118 25.13 14.78 -3.34
CA GLU A 118 26.40 14.67 -4.07
C GLU A 118 27.31 13.58 -3.48
N LYS A 119 27.43 13.51 -2.15
CA LYS A 119 28.19 12.47 -1.46
C LYS A 119 27.69 11.07 -1.83
N LEU A 120 26.38 10.83 -1.72
CA LEU A 120 25.78 9.54 -2.06
C LEU A 120 25.90 9.20 -3.54
N MET A 121 25.84 10.21 -4.42
CA MET A 121 26.08 10.02 -5.84
C MET A 121 27.50 9.50 -6.10
N LYS A 122 28.52 10.08 -5.43
CA LYS A 122 29.92 9.63 -5.52
C LYS A 122 30.11 8.23 -4.95
N GLU A 123 29.61 7.99 -3.72
CA GLU A 123 29.68 6.67 -3.09
C GLU A 123 29.01 5.58 -3.96
N ALA A 124 27.85 5.87 -4.55
CA ALA A 124 27.16 4.93 -5.43
C ALA A 124 27.95 4.61 -6.70
N ILE A 125 28.63 5.61 -7.28
CA ILE A 125 29.47 5.44 -8.46
C ILE A 125 30.72 4.64 -8.14
N GLU A 126 31.43 5.00 -7.07
CA GLU A 126 32.69 4.38 -6.65
C GLU A 126 32.46 2.93 -6.17
N GLY A 127 31.38 2.71 -5.43
CA GLY A 127 30.97 1.39 -4.94
C GLY A 127 30.22 0.53 -5.96
N ASN A 128 29.97 1.04 -7.17
CA ASN A 128 29.15 0.39 -8.20
C ASN A 128 27.79 -0.11 -7.65
N TRP A 129 27.15 0.72 -6.83
CA TRP A 129 25.90 0.41 -6.17
C TRP A 129 24.78 0.24 -7.17
N ASN A 130 23.93 -0.75 -6.93
CA ASN A 130 22.64 -0.84 -7.58
C ASN A 130 21.62 0.05 -6.85
N ARG A 131 20.39 0.08 -7.37
CA ARG A 131 19.31 0.90 -6.82
C ARG A 131 19.02 0.57 -5.35
N ASP A 132 19.05 -0.71 -5.00
CA ASP A 132 18.70 -1.20 -3.67
C ASP A 132 19.80 -0.87 -2.65
N ASP A 133 21.07 -0.95 -3.04
CA ASP A 133 22.21 -0.51 -2.20
C ASP A 133 22.10 0.98 -1.85
N LEU A 134 21.85 1.84 -2.86
CA LEU A 134 21.63 3.27 -2.63
C LEU A 134 20.38 3.51 -1.78
N SER A 135 19.30 2.76 -2.01
CA SER A 135 18.08 2.88 -1.21
C SER A 135 18.27 2.46 0.24
N TYR A 136 19.11 1.47 0.51
CA TYR A 136 19.48 1.05 1.85
C TYR A 136 20.31 2.14 2.53
N ARG A 137 21.34 2.65 1.85
CA ARG A 137 22.21 3.70 2.39
C ARG A 137 21.43 4.97 2.75
N VAL A 138 20.48 5.38 1.91
CA VAL A 138 19.63 6.56 2.18
C VAL A 138 18.67 6.33 3.36
N ARG A 139 18.24 5.08 3.62
CA ARG A 139 17.45 4.72 4.80
C ARG A 139 18.30 4.75 6.07
N ASP A 140 19.50 4.17 6.02
CA ASP A 140 20.47 4.12 7.12
C ASP A 140 20.82 5.52 7.66
N ILE A 141 21.03 6.49 6.77
CA ILE A 141 21.30 7.89 7.15
C ILE A 141 20.04 8.69 7.54
N GLY A 142 18.83 8.15 7.35
CA GLY A 142 17.56 8.76 7.76
C GLY A 142 16.90 9.76 6.81
N GLU A 143 17.27 9.80 5.52
CA GLU A 143 16.91 10.89 4.57
C GLU A 143 15.86 10.52 3.52
N LEU A 144 15.61 9.23 3.29
CA LEU A 144 14.34 8.85 2.70
C LEU A 144 13.30 9.26 3.72
N ARG A 145 12.35 10.15 3.35
CA ARG A 145 11.18 10.50 4.16
C ARG A 145 10.83 9.27 5.00
N LYS A 146 11.13 9.30 6.31
CA LYS A 146 10.58 8.30 7.22
C LYS A 146 9.12 8.25 6.82
N ALA A 147 8.65 7.10 6.33
CA ALA A 147 7.26 6.95 5.91
C ALA A 147 6.47 7.65 7.01
N PRO A 148 5.72 8.72 6.68
CA PRO A 148 5.29 9.73 7.65
C PRO A 148 4.86 8.96 8.88
N THR A 149 5.56 9.14 10.02
CA THR A 149 5.30 8.35 11.23
C THR A 149 3.80 8.30 11.35
N LEU A 150 3.20 7.13 11.09
CA LEU A 150 1.77 7.04 10.86
C LEU A 150 1.16 7.61 12.14
N ARG A 151 0.71 8.87 12.09
CA ARG A 151 0.12 9.54 13.23
C ARG A 151 -1.19 8.80 13.38
N TRP A 152 -1.20 7.98 14.42
CA TRP A 152 -2.22 7.01 14.76
C TRP A 152 -3.62 7.48 14.40
N ARG A 153 -4.30 6.72 13.55
CA ARG A 153 -5.71 6.43 13.79
C ARG A 153 -5.77 4.95 14.12
N ARG A 154 -5.93 4.65 15.41
CA ARG A 154 -6.31 3.29 15.81
C ARG A 154 -7.54 2.92 14.99
N PRO A 155 -7.64 1.70 14.44
CA PRO A 155 -8.85 1.33 13.73
C PRO A 155 -10.06 1.50 14.67
N GLU A 156 -11.02 2.33 14.28
CA GLU A 156 -12.25 2.61 15.03
C GLU A 156 -13.31 1.65 14.51
N GLY A 157 -13.09 0.37 14.77
CA GLY A 157 -13.95 -0.71 14.31
C GLY A 157 -14.56 -1.50 15.46
N VAL A 158 -15.54 -2.33 15.13
CA VAL A 158 -16.19 -3.25 16.06
C VAL A 158 -16.08 -4.66 15.48
N LEU A 159 -15.91 -5.65 16.35
CA LEU A 159 -15.89 -7.06 15.94
C LEU A 159 -17.24 -7.48 15.36
N TRP A 160 -17.20 -8.49 14.49
CA TRP A 160 -18.40 -9.18 14.01
C TRP A 160 -19.48 -8.29 13.37
N ASN A 161 -19.03 -7.27 12.66
CA ASN A 161 -19.86 -6.41 11.85
C ASN A 161 -19.70 -6.77 10.36
N TYR A 162 -20.79 -7.16 9.73
CA TYR A 162 -20.81 -7.76 8.40
C TYR A 162 -21.82 -7.10 7.47
N LYS A 163 -21.50 -7.09 6.18
CA LYS A 163 -22.37 -6.50 5.16
C LYS A 163 -23.24 -7.58 4.52
N ILE A 164 -24.52 -7.26 4.32
CA ILE A 164 -25.41 -8.10 3.51
C ILE A 164 -25.07 -7.92 2.04
N LYS A 165 -24.78 -9.04 1.36
CA LYS A 165 -24.60 -9.13 -0.08
C LYS A 165 -25.69 -10.00 -0.68
N ASP A 166 -26.17 -9.58 -1.84
CA ASP A 166 -27.01 -10.41 -2.68
C ASP A 166 -26.13 -11.09 -3.73
N ILE A 167 -26.07 -12.42 -3.69
CA ILE A 167 -25.29 -13.22 -4.65
C ILE A 167 -26.17 -14.31 -5.29
N SER A 168 -27.46 -14.43 -4.94
CA SER A 168 -28.30 -15.49 -5.51
C SER A 168 -29.04 -15.01 -6.75
N LYS A 169 -28.90 -15.75 -7.86
CA LYS A 169 -29.77 -15.64 -9.05
C LYS A 169 -31.21 -16.10 -8.80
N GLU A 170 -31.47 -16.75 -7.67
CA GLU A 170 -32.81 -17.16 -7.24
C GLU A 170 -33.42 -16.07 -6.35
N LYS A 171 -34.54 -15.51 -6.79
CA LYS A 171 -35.23 -14.41 -6.09
C LYS A 171 -35.56 -14.82 -4.64
N GLY A 172 -34.88 -14.24 -3.66
CA GLY A 172 -35.32 -14.25 -2.26
C GLY A 172 -34.36 -14.80 -1.21
N THR A 173 -33.05 -14.89 -1.45
CA THR A 173 -32.08 -15.18 -0.37
C THR A 173 -31.17 -13.98 -0.11
N LEU A 174 -30.87 -13.71 1.16
CA LEU A 174 -29.91 -12.69 1.57
C LEU A 174 -28.74 -13.38 2.27
N LEU A 175 -27.52 -13.09 1.79
CA LEU A 175 -26.29 -13.65 2.36
C LEU A 175 -25.54 -12.57 3.13
N VAL A 176 -25.14 -12.89 4.35
CA VAL A 176 -24.20 -12.07 5.13
C VAL A 176 -22.79 -12.48 4.72
N ASP A 177 -22.00 -11.52 4.21
CA ASP A 177 -20.59 -11.74 3.88
C ASP A 177 -19.77 -11.71 5.17
N LEU A 178 -19.40 -12.89 5.67
CA LEU A 178 -18.52 -13.04 6.84
C LEU A 178 -17.04 -12.82 6.50
N GLY A 179 -16.75 -12.46 5.25
CA GLY A 179 -15.40 -12.41 4.69
C GLY A 179 -14.83 -13.78 4.42
N PHE A 180 -13.61 -13.81 3.86
CA PHE A 180 -12.88 -15.06 3.57
C PHE A 180 -13.62 -16.06 2.66
N TYR A 181 -14.58 -15.59 1.85
CA TYR A 181 -15.52 -16.43 1.09
C TYR A 181 -16.45 -17.29 1.95
N CYS A 182 -16.62 -16.94 3.23
CA CYS A 182 -17.63 -17.49 4.11
C CYS A 182 -18.89 -16.62 4.02
N TYR A 183 -20.02 -17.25 3.76
CA TYR A 183 -21.31 -16.58 3.67
C TYR A 183 -22.28 -17.25 4.63
N TYR A 184 -23.13 -16.46 5.28
CA TYR A 184 -24.20 -16.94 6.12
C TYR A 184 -25.54 -16.59 5.51
N GLU A 185 -26.37 -17.59 5.22
CA GLU A 185 -27.71 -17.38 4.68
C GLU A 185 -28.66 -16.95 5.80
N LEU A 186 -29.31 -15.79 5.62
CA LEU A 186 -30.30 -15.30 6.58
C LEU A 186 -31.56 -16.19 6.55
N PRO A 187 -32.11 -16.57 7.72
CA PRO A 187 -33.37 -17.29 7.79
C PRO A 187 -34.51 -16.52 7.09
N LYS A 188 -35.43 -17.24 6.43
CA LYS A 188 -36.57 -16.65 5.71
C LYS A 188 -37.40 -15.68 6.55
N SER A 189 -37.53 -15.93 7.86
CA SER A 189 -38.24 -15.07 8.81
C SER A 189 -37.64 -13.67 8.96
N ARG A 190 -36.38 -13.48 8.59
CA ARG A 190 -35.64 -12.22 8.71
C ARG A 190 -35.47 -11.47 7.39
N LEU A 191 -35.90 -12.04 6.26
CA LEU A 191 -35.71 -11.42 4.93
C LEU A 191 -36.40 -10.07 4.79
N ASN A 192 -37.57 -9.89 5.40
CA ASN A 192 -38.34 -8.63 5.32
C ASN A 192 -37.75 -7.51 6.20
N GLN A 193 -36.78 -7.82 7.06
CA GLN A 193 -36.19 -6.85 8.01
C GLN A 193 -34.95 -6.16 7.46
N TYR A 194 -34.33 -6.72 6.41
CA TYR A 194 -33.04 -6.28 5.92
C TYR A 194 -33.02 -6.18 4.39
N LYS A 195 -32.11 -5.36 3.87
CA LYS A 195 -31.87 -5.18 2.44
C LYS A 195 -30.38 -5.31 2.13
N THR A 196 -30.09 -5.52 0.85
CA THR A 196 -28.72 -5.55 0.35
C THR A 196 -27.99 -4.26 0.68
N GLY A 197 -26.80 -4.38 1.26
CA GLY A 197 -25.99 -3.24 1.67
C GLY A 197 -26.07 -2.90 3.16
N ASP A 198 -27.07 -3.40 3.88
CA ASP A 198 -27.17 -3.22 5.33
C ASP A 198 -25.99 -3.86 6.05
N ILE A 199 -25.69 -3.32 7.23
CA ILE A 199 -24.62 -3.79 8.10
C ILE A 199 -25.25 -4.40 9.34
N LEU A 200 -24.88 -5.64 9.62
CA LEU A 200 -25.35 -6.40 10.75
C LEU A 200 -24.23 -6.55 11.77
N GLN A 201 -24.55 -6.32 13.03
CA GLN A 201 -23.72 -6.73 14.16
C GLN A 201 -24.25 -8.05 14.70
N ILE A 202 -23.33 -8.99 14.90
CA ILE A 202 -23.66 -10.28 15.51
C ILE A 202 -22.99 -10.39 16.88
N GLU A 203 -23.74 -10.88 17.85
CA GLU A 203 -23.27 -11.01 19.23
C GLU A 203 -23.68 -12.36 19.79
N LYS A 204 -22.81 -12.93 20.63
CA LYS A 204 -23.09 -14.18 21.33
C LYS A 204 -23.60 -13.88 22.72
N GLN A 205 -24.89 -14.09 22.96
CA GLN A 205 -25.51 -13.95 24.28
C GLN A 205 -26.03 -15.31 24.73
N ASN A 206 -25.60 -15.78 25.91
CA ASN A 206 -25.97 -17.10 26.46
C ASN A 206 -25.76 -18.28 25.49
N GLY A 207 -24.71 -18.21 24.66
CA GLY A 207 -24.39 -19.26 23.68
C GLY A 207 -25.16 -19.16 22.36
N ILE A 208 -26.13 -18.25 22.24
CA ILE A 208 -26.93 -18.03 21.04
C ILE A 208 -26.40 -16.79 20.31
N TRP A 209 -26.27 -16.89 18.98
CA TRP A 209 -25.91 -15.76 18.13
C TRP A 209 -27.14 -14.93 17.80
N ASN A 210 -27.16 -13.69 18.25
CA ASN A 210 -28.17 -12.71 17.93
C ASN A 210 -27.64 -11.78 16.83
N LEU A 211 -28.54 -11.34 15.95
CA LEU A 211 -28.25 -10.34 14.93
C LEU A 211 -29.06 -9.08 15.22
N SER A 212 -28.40 -7.94 15.07
CA SER A 212 -28.98 -6.60 15.18
C SER A 212 -28.44 -5.70 14.08
N GLU A 213 -29.18 -4.64 13.76
CA GLU A 213 -28.72 -3.61 12.82
C GLU A 213 -27.57 -2.80 13.45
N SER A 214 -26.50 -2.61 12.69
CA SER A 214 -25.34 -1.83 13.12
C SER A 214 -25.46 -0.37 12.66
N LYS A 215 -25.07 0.57 13.52
CA LYS A 215 -25.00 2.01 13.20
C LYS A 215 -23.65 2.43 12.61
N LEU A 216 -22.79 1.48 12.24
CA LEU A 216 -21.47 1.76 11.68
C LEU A 216 -21.57 2.08 10.19
N ASP A 217 -21.02 3.23 9.78
CA ASP A 217 -21.00 3.66 8.37
C ASP A 217 -19.72 3.25 7.61
N SER A 218 -18.62 2.97 8.33
CA SER A 218 -17.35 2.59 7.72
C SER A 218 -16.48 1.80 8.71
N GLU A 219 -15.55 1.00 8.20
CA GLU A 219 -14.66 0.09 8.97
C GLU A 219 -15.27 -1.26 9.38
N LEU A 220 -15.56 -2.09 8.38
CA LEU A 220 -16.00 -3.49 8.56
C LEU A 220 -14.84 -4.49 8.57
N TYR A 221 -15.18 -5.75 8.85
CA TYR A 221 -14.29 -6.91 8.71
C TYR A 221 -13.10 -6.93 9.68
N PHE A 222 -13.39 -6.67 10.95
CA PHE A 222 -12.51 -6.97 12.07
C PHE A 222 -12.80 -8.37 12.59
N TYR A 223 -11.77 -9.18 12.67
CA TYR A 223 -11.87 -10.58 13.08
C TYR A 223 -11.03 -10.83 14.31
N PHE A 224 -11.65 -11.42 15.32
CA PHE A 224 -10.93 -11.97 16.44
C PHE A 224 -10.36 -13.34 16.08
N GLY A 225 -9.13 -13.60 16.50
CA GLY A 225 -8.48 -14.88 16.24
C GLY A 225 -7.29 -15.16 17.14
N GLU A 226 -6.72 -16.34 16.91
CA GLU A 226 -5.52 -16.81 17.58
C GLU A 226 -4.42 -17.11 16.57
N ILE A 227 -3.19 -16.72 16.89
CA ILE A 227 -2.02 -17.09 16.09
C ILE A 227 -1.83 -18.60 16.14
N GLU A 228 -1.88 -19.24 14.97
CA GLU A 228 -1.51 -20.65 14.81
C GLU A 228 -0.04 -20.83 14.52
N ARG A 229 0.58 -19.94 13.73
CA ARG A 229 2.04 -19.86 13.52
C ARG A 229 2.42 -18.64 12.70
N VAL A 230 3.69 -18.24 12.81
CA VAL A 230 4.35 -17.33 11.86
C VAL A 230 4.81 -18.14 10.65
N ILE A 231 4.60 -17.64 9.44
CA ILE A 231 4.96 -18.35 8.21
C ILE A 231 6.29 -17.85 7.64
N ASP A 232 6.46 -16.54 7.57
CA ASP A 232 7.63 -15.82 7.10
C ASP A 232 7.69 -14.46 7.85
N GLY A 233 8.68 -13.61 7.58
CA GLY A 233 8.88 -12.35 8.31
C GLY A 233 7.75 -11.31 8.17
N ASP A 234 6.75 -11.57 7.32
CA ASP A 234 5.66 -10.64 7.05
C ASP A 234 4.28 -11.28 6.79
N THR A 235 4.13 -12.58 7.02
CA THR A 235 2.90 -13.36 6.88
C THR A 235 2.69 -14.27 8.09
N ILE A 236 1.47 -14.26 8.59
CA ILE A 236 1.03 -15.07 9.74
C ILE A 236 -0.13 -15.98 9.36
N LEU A 237 -0.25 -17.13 10.03
CA LEU A 237 -1.41 -18.00 9.95
C LEU A 237 -2.27 -17.79 11.21
N VAL A 238 -3.52 -17.41 10.99
CA VAL A 238 -4.46 -17.08 12.07
C VAL A 238 -5.69 -17.96 11.96
N LYS A 239 -6.14 -18.48 13.11
CA LYS A 239 -7.44 -19.12 13.26
C LYS A 239 -8.44 -18.07 13.73
N PHE A 240 -9.39 -17.72 12.86
CA PHE A 240 -10.42 -16.73 13.11
C PHE A 240 -11.74 -17.35 13.57
N GLU A 241 -12.43 -16.65 14.46
CA GLU A 241 -13.84 -16.87 14.78
C GLU A 241 -14.68 -15.79 14.08
N LEU A 242 -15.44 -16.19 13.05
CA LEU A 242 -16.27 -15.28 12.26
C LEU A 242 -17.67 -15.08 12.87
N GLY A 243 -17.91 -15.64 14.04
CA GLY A 243 -19.23 -15.80 14.63
C GLY A 243 -20.06 -16.89 13.94
N PHE A 244 -21.31 -17.09 14.38
CA PHE A 244 -22.17 -18.21 13.97
C PHE A 244 -21.53 -19.60 14.13
N ASN A 245 -20.58 -19.74 15.06
CA ASN A 245 -19.76 -20.95 15.23
C ASN A 245 -18.93 -21.31 13.98
N VAL A 246 -18.69 -20.35 13.09
CA VAL A 246 -17.82 -20.51 11.92
C VAL A 246 -16.40 -20.16 12.30
N ILE A 247 -15.49 -21.11 12.06
CA ILE A 247 -14.05 -20.94 12.27
C ILE A 247 -13.36 -21.09 10.92
N THR A 248 -12.41 -20.20 10.63
CA THR A 248 -11.61 -20.27 9.40
C THR A 248 -10.13 -20.09 9.70
N ARG A 249 -9.27 -20.69 8.88
CA ARG A 249 -7.81 -20.53 8.95
C ARG A 249 -7.36 -19.73 7.75
N GLN A 250 -6.69 -18.62 7.99
CA GLN A 250 -6.31 -17.70 6.92
C GLN A 250 -4.87 -17.25 7.07
N ARG A 251 -4.18 -17.23 5.93
CA ARG A 251 -2.85 -16.62 5.79
C ARG A 251 -3.04 -15.13 5.60
N ILE A 252 -2.53 -14.34 6.53
CA ILE A 252 -2.61 -12.89 6.52
C ILE A 252 -1.23 -12.32 6.24
N ARG A 253 -1.11 -11.65 5.10
CA ARG A 253 0.06 -10.82 4.74
C ARG A 253 -0.07 -9.49 5.48
N LEU A 254 0.94 -9.11 6.24
CA LEU A 254 0.93 -7.87 7.00
C LEU A 254 0.96 -6.66 6.06
N HIS A 255 -0.08 -5.83 6.14
CA HIS A 255 -0.17 -4.57 5.40
C HIS A 255 1.00 -3.65 5.72
N ASN A 256 1.65 -3.10 4.70
CA ASN A 256 2.79 -2.17 4.80
C ASN A 256 4.00 -2.70 5.60
N VAL A 257 4.17 -4.02 5.70
CA VAL A 257 5.38 -4.64 6.27
C VAL A 257 6.14 -5.35 5.15
N TRP A 258 7.42 -5.04 5.03
CA TRP A 258 8.33 -5.68 4.09
C TRP A 258 9.28 -6.61 4.84
N SER A 259 9.43 -7.83 4.36
CA SER A 259 10.49 -8.74 4.76
C SER A 259 11.13 -9.33 3.51
N ALA A 260 12.45 -9.55 3.57
CA ALA A 260 13.14 -10.38 2.61
C ALA A 260 12.61 -11.83 2.66
N GLU A 261 12.83 -12.59 1.57
CA GLU A 261 12.40 -13.98 1.46
C GLU A 261 13.16 -14.89 2.46
N LEU A 262 12.48 -15.95 2.90
CA LEU A 262 13.09 -16.99 3.72
C LEU A 262 14.29 -17.61 2.98
N GLY A 263 15.40 -17.80 3.70
CA GLY A 263 16.68 -18.25 3.13
C GLY A 263 17.70 -17.13 2.92
N SER A 264 17.29 -15.87 3.02
CA SER A 264 18.20 -14.73 3.23
C SER A 264 18.45 -14.51 4.73
N SER A 265 19.60 -13.94 5.11
CA SER A 265 19.91 -13.62 6.51
C SER A 265 18.88 -12.65 7.11
N GLU A 266 18.51 -11.62 6.35
CA GLU A 266 17.49 -10.64 6.74
C GLU A 266 16.10 -11.27 6.89
N GLY A 267 15.71 -12.18 5.99
CA GLY A 267 14.44 -12.90 6.07
C GLY A 267 14.33 -13.78 7.32
N GLU A 268 15.43 -14.44 7.70
CA GLU A 268 15.48 -15.28 8.90
C GLU A 268 15.42 -14.45 10.19
N GLU A 269 16.13 -13.32 10.25
CA GLU A 269 16.07 -12.39 11.38
C GLU A 269 14.65 -11.82 11.58
N ASN A 270 14.00 -11.40 10.49
CA ASN A 270 12.62 -10.90 10.53
C ASN A 270 11.64 -11.99 10.98
N PHE A 271 11.81 -13.22 10.50
CA PHE A 271 10.99 -14.36 10.90
C PHE A 271 11.12 -14.66 12.40
N GLU A 272 12.33 -14.77 12.93
CA GLU A 272 12.56 -15.06 14.36
C GLU A 272 12.10 -13.90 15.25
N SER A 273 12.28 -12.66 14.83
CA SER A 273 11.75 -11.47 15.51
C SER A 273 10.21 -11.52 15.62
N LEU A 274 9.54 -11.81 14.50
CA LEU A 274 8.07 -11.90 14.46
C LEU A 274 7.55 -13.08 15.30
N LYS A 275 8.20 -14.24 15.21
CA LYS A 275 7.88 -15.44 15.99
C LYS A 275 8.03 -15.22 17.50
N LYS A 276 9.06 -14.49 17.92
CA LYS A 276 9.25 -14.10 19.33
C LYS A 276 8.15 -13.15 19.82
N LYS A 277 7.65 -12.26 18.95
CA LYS A 277 6.57 -11.32 19.29
C LYS A 277 5.20 -11.99 19.32
N LEU A 278 4.97 -12.99 18.47
CA LEU A 278 3.71 -13.71 18.33
C LEU A 278 3.84 -15.21 18.66
N PRO A 279 3.98 -15.57 19.94
CA PRO A 279 3.86 -16.95 20.37
C PRO A 279 2.53 -17.59 19.93
N LEU A 280 2.52 -18.93 19.87
CA LEU A 280 1.31 -19.71 19.61
C LEU A 280 0.17 -19.28 20.56
N LYS A 281 -1.05 -19.21 20.03
CA LYS A 281 -2.28 -18.80 20.74
C LYS A 281 -2.32 -17.34 21.17
N THR A 282 -1.39 -16.50 20.70
CA THR A 282 -1.50 -15.04 20.90
C THR A 282 -2.83 -14.57 20.32
N LYS A 283 -3.59 -13.82 21.14
CA LYS A 283 -4.89 -13.27 20.73
C LYS A 283 -4.69 -12.04 19.87
N VAL A 284 -5.40 -12.00 18.75
CA VAL A 284 -5.28 -10.92 17.77
C VAL A 284 -6.64 -10.45 17.28
N ILE A 285 -6.69 -9.18 16.89
CA ILE A 285 -7.71 -8.64 16.01
C ILE A 285 -7.05 -8.33 14.67
N VAL A 286 -7.65 -8.82 13.58
CA VAL A 286 -7.18 -8.53 12.22
C VAL A 286 -8.27 -7.81 11.46
N ARG A 287 -7.92 -6.66 10.89
CA ARG A 287 -8.75 -6.00 9.87
C ARG A 287 -8.31 -6.47 8.50
N SER A 288 -9.20 -7.12 7.75
CA SER A 288 -8.94 -7.45 6.35
C SER A 288 -9.18 -6.23 5.46
N ARG A 289 -8.23 -5.91 4.57
CA ARG A 289 -8.34 -4.80 3.60
C ARG A 289 -8.70 -5.29 2.21
N SER A 290 -7.79 -6.04 1.61
CA SER A 290 -7.88 -6.49 0.23
C SER A 290 -7.11 -7.79 0.05
N LYS A 291 -6.99 -8.25 -1.19
CA LYS A 291 -6.09 -9.33 -1.57
C LYS A 291 -4.88 -8.76 -2.28
N ASP A 292 -3.72 -9.36 -2.05
CA ASP A 292 -2.54 -9.09 -2.87
C ASP A 292 -2.64 -9.81 -4.24
N VAL A 293 -1.63 -9.61 -5.08
CA VAL A 293 -1.55 -10.20 -6.43
C VAL A 293 -1.50 -11.73 -6.43
N TYR A 294 -1.22 -12.35 -5.28
CA TYR A 294 -1.17 -13.80 -5.08
C TYR A 294 -2.45 -14.34 -4.44
N GLY A 295 -3.47 -13.48 -4.28
CA GLY A 295 -4.76 -13.84 -3.68
C GLY A 295 -4.74 -13.96 -2.16
N ARG A 296 -3.63 -13.60 -1.49
CA ARG A 296 -3.53 -13.64 -0.02
C ARG A 296 -4.24 -12.43 0.58
N TYR A 297 -4.90 -12.62 1.71
CA TYR A 297 -5.53 -11.51 2.42
C TYR A 297 -4.47 -10.61 3.05
N VAL A 298 -4.57 -9.31 2.78
CA VAL A 298 -3.72 -8.27 3.36
C VAL A 298 -4.44 -7.68 4.57
N GLY A 299 -3.76 -7.68 5.71
CA GLY A 299 -4.39 -7.33 6.99
C GLY A 299 -3.55 -6.45 7.91
N GLU A 300 -4.27 -5.67 8.70
CA GLU A 300 -3.74 -4.88 9.82
C GLU A 300 -4.01 -5.64 11.12
N VAL A 301 -2.99 -5.84 11.94
CA VAL A 301 -3.02 -6.76 13.08
C VAL A 301 -2.78 -6.03 14.39
N LEU A 302 -3.75 -6.09 15.29
CA LEU A 302 -3.61 -5.73 16.70
C LEU A 302 -3.41 -7.01 17.50
N TYR A 303 -2.45 -7.04 18.41
CA TYR A 303 -2.18 -8.21 19.26
C TYR A 303 -2.04 -7.82 20.73
N SER A 304 -2.42 -8.72 21.64
CA SER A 304 -2.22 -8.51 23.08
C SER A 304 -1.19 -9.48 23.65
N LYS A 305 -0.21 -8.94 24.38
CA LYS A 305 0.70 -9.72 25.24
C LYS A 305 0.10 -10.00 26.62
N LYS A 306 -0.92 -9.24 27.02
CA LYS A 306 -1.60 -9.38 28.31
C LYS A 306 -2.80 -10.30 28.16
N LYS A 307 -3.20 -10.96 29.25
CA LYS A 307 -4.49 -11.64 29.33
C LYS A 307 -5.60 -10.62 29.10
N ILE A 308 -6.52 -10.95 28.21
CA ILE A 308 -7.74 -10.20 27.92
C ILE A 308 -8.92 -10.93 28.55
N GLN A 309 -9.94 -10.19 28.99
CA GLN A 309 -11.21 -10.79 29.43
C GLN A 309 -12.16 -10.92 28.25
N HIS A 310 -12.20 -9.89 27.41
CA HIS A 310 -13.07 -9.82 26.23
C HIS A 310 -12.24 -9.56 24.96
N PRO A 311 -12.61 -10.15 23.80
CA PRO A 311 -11.94 -9.88 22.53
C PRO A 311 -11.75 -8.39 22.21
N GLU A 312 -12.75 -7.57 22.55
CA GLU A 312 -12.81 -6.13 22.34
C GLU A 312 -11.72 -5.38 23.10
N ASP A 313 -11.19 -5.93 24.20
CA ASP A 313 -10.10 -5.32 24.97
C ASP A 313 -8.87 -5.04 24.08
N ILE A 314 -8.64 -5.86 23.04
CA ILE A 314 -7.52 -5.66 22.11
C ILE A 314 -7.64 -4.32 21.36
N PHE A 315 -8.85 -3.82 21.11
CA PHE A 315 -9.06 -2.48 20.55
C PHE A 315 -8.69 -1.35 21.51
N THR A 316 -8.42 -1.61 22.80
CA THR A 316 -7.98 -0.57 23.74
C THR A 316 -6.55 -0.79 24.24
N ILE A 317 -6.17 -2.03 24.52
CA ILE A 317 -4.86 -2.35 25.11
C ILE A 317 -3.89 -3.05 24.15
N GLY A 318 -4.37 -3.50 22.99
CA GLY A 318 -3.55 -4.18 21.99
C GLY A 318 -2.46 -3.31 21.37
N ILE A 319 -1.36 -3.95 21.01
CA ILE A 319 -0.22 -3.36 20.30
C ILE A 319 -0.47 -3.51 18.80
N TYR A 320 -0.19 -2.46 18.02
CA TYR A 320 -0.33 -2.50 16.57
C TYR A 320 0.92 -3.09 15.91
N LEU A 321 0.84 -4.35 15.49
CA LEU A 321 1.97 -5.12 14.98
C LEU A 321 2.59 -4.52 13.72
N ASN A 322 1.76 -4.16 12.73
CA ASN A 322 2.25 -3.67 11.44
C ASN A 322 3.13 -2.44 11.60
N GLN A 323 2.78 -1.56 12.54
CA GLN A 323 3.59 -0.38 12.84
C GLN A 323 4.87 -0.74 13.60
N GLU A 324 4.79 -1.63 14.58
CA GLU A 324 5.96 -2.07 15.34
C GLU A 324 7.03 -2.64 14.40
N LEU A 325 6.63 -3.34 13.35
CA LEU A 325 7.54 -3.89 12.35
C LEU A 325 7.97 -2.85 11.31
N ALA A 326 7.07 -1.97 10.87
CA ALA A 326 7.40 -0.92 9.91
C ALA A 326 8.36 0.18 10.45
N ALA A 327 8.54 0.25 11.78
CA ALA A 327 9.51 1.14 12.41
C ALA A 327 10.92 0.52 12.51
N ILE A 328 11.05 -0.78 12.27
CA ILE A 328 12.29 -1.56 12.37
C ILE A 328 12.88 -1.82 10.96
N SER A 329 12.05 -1.77 9.92
CA SER A 329 12.40 -1.86 8.49
C SER A 329 12.67 -0.50 7.83
#